data_AF-A0A842J664-F1
#
_entry.id   AF-A0A842J664-F1
#
_cell.length_a   1.000
_cell.length_b   1.000
_cell.length_c   1.000
_cell.angle_alpha   90.00
_cell.angle_beta   90.00
_cell.angle_gamma   90.00
#
_symmetry.space_group_name_H-M   'P 1'
#
loop_
_entity.id
_entity.type
_entity.pdbx_description
1 polymer ?
#
loop_
_entity_poly.entity_id
_entity_poly.type
_entity_poly.pdbx_seq_one_letter_code
_entity_poly.pdbx_strand_id
1 'polypeptide(L)'
;MPLPSGQKSKLSEADVIRLVKLLVRHGADANDKFVLGCIYGADGFGVFKELLSMNADMSEIALQIAVDMRSFAHENGATLKFGEAVILKAAQFGKSVKFREFYREKMRYFEEFLKFKSLKELKKGRLRFFIETNLALDNAEAVKFLLENGLCDLADECEFLRKRRKFTAGRRF
;
A
#
# COMPACT_ATOMS: atom_id res chain seq x y z
N MET A 1 -4.41 6.55 -27.94
CA MET A 1 -5.64 7.31 -27.64
C MET A 1 -6.08 6.98 -26.23
N PRO A 2 -6.31 7.97 -25.35
CA PRO A 2 -6.98 7.69 -24.09
C PRO A 2 -8.43 7.27 -24.38
N LEU A 3 -8.94 6.28 -23.67
CA LEU A 3 -10.36 5.94 -23.73
C LEU A 3 -11.19 7.10 -23.15
N PRO A 4 -12.37 7.43 -23.72
CA PRO A 4 -13.25 8.45 -23.17
C PRO A 4 -13.69 8.06 -21.75
N SER A 5 -13.57 8.98 -20.80
CA SER A 5 -14.01 8.79 -19.42
C SER A 5 -15.52 8.49 -19.38
N GLY A 6 -15.90 7.28 -18.96
CA GLY A 6 -17.30 6.89 -18.73
C GLY A 6 -17.75 5.61 -19.43
N GLN A 7 -17.00 5.07 -20.41
CA GLN A 7 -17.29 3.76 -20.97
C GLN A 7 -16.75 2.66 -20.05
N LYS A 8 -17.66 2.02 -19.29
CA LYS A 8 -17.35 0.75 -18.64
C LYS A 8 -17.08 -0.29 -19.73
N SER A 9 -15.94 -0.98 -19.62
CA SER A 9 -15.65 -2.16 -20.44
C SER A 9 -16.84 -3.13 -20.36
N LYS A 10 -17.21 -3.74 -21.50
CA LYS A 10 -18.23 -4.81 -21.53
C LYS A 10 -17.71 -6.13 -20.92
N LEU A 11 -16.41 -6.23 -20.64
CA LEU A 11 -15.80 -7.43 -20.09
C LEU A 11 -16.07 -7.53 -18.60
N SER A 12 -16.46 -8.71 -18.14
CA SER A 12 -16.50 -9.01 -16.71
C SER A 12 -15.08 -9.08 -16.13
N GLU A 13 -14.92 -8.98 -14.81
CA GLU A 13 -13.61 -9.16 -14.17
C GLU A 13 -12.99 -10.53 -14.51
N ALA A 14 -13.83 -11.57 -14.60
CA ALA A 14 -13.40 -12.91 -15.01
C ALA A 14 -12.86 -12.93 -16.45
N ASP A 15 -13.47 -12.19 -17.36
CA ASP A 15 -12.99 -12.08 -18.75
C ASP A 15 -11.67 -11.31 -18.82
N VAL A 16 -11.52 -10.25 -18.02
CA VAL A 16 -10.26 -9.51 -17.90
C VAL A 16 -9.15 -10.41 -17.36
N ILE A 17 -9.41 -11.18 -16.30
CA ILE A 17 -8.44 -12.14 -15.75
C ILE A 17 -8.04 -13.19 -16.81
N ARG A 18 -9.01 -13.74 -17.55
CA ARG A 18 -8.74 -14.70 -18.63
C ARG A 18 -7.86 -14.09 -19.71
N LEU A 19 -8.13 -12.85 -20.11
CA LEU A 19 -7.33 -12.14 -21.10
C LEU A 19 -5.92 -11.88 -20.59
N VAL A 20 -5.74 -11.43 -19.34
CA VAL A 20 -4.41 -11.23 -18.73
C VAL A 20 -3.61 -12.53 -18.73
N LYS A 21 -4.23 -13.64 -18.32
CA LYS A 21 -3.59 -14.97 -18.36
C LYS A 21 -3.17 -15.37 -19.77
N LEU A 22 -4.02 -15.11 -20.77
CA LEU A 22 -3.70 -15.40 -22.17
C LEU A 22 -2.50 -14.56 -22.63
N LEU A 23 -2.50 -13.25 -22.36
CA LEU A 23 -1.42 -12.34 -22.75
C LEU A 23 -0.07 -12.77 -22.15
N VAL A 24 -0.03 -13.04 -20.85
CA VAL A 24 1.19 -13.48 -20.15
C VAL A 24 1.69 -14.83 -20.72
N ARG A 25 0.78 -15.78 -21.00
CA ARG A 25 1.13 -17.06 -21.64
C ARG A 25 1.73 -16.89 -23.04
N HIS A 26 1.40 -15.81 -23.73
CA HIS A 26 1.91 -15.47 -25.06
C HIS A 26 3.06 -14.44 -25.03
N GLY A 27 3.70 -14.25 -23.87
CA GLY A 27 4.95 -13.48 -23.75
C GLY A 27 4.76 -12.00 -23.40
N ALA A 28 3.57 -11.56 -23.02
CA ALA A 28 3.41 -10.24 -22.41
C ALA A 28 4.16 -10.20 -21.07
N ASP A 29 4.87 -9.11 -20.81
CA ASP A 29 5.62 -8.93 -19.56
C ASP A 29 4.66 -8.69 -18.38
N ALA A 30 4.52 -9.69 -17.51
CA ALA A 30 3.74 -9.59 -16.28
C ALA A 30 4.35 -8.61 -15.25
N ASN A 31 5.58 -8.13 -15.47
CA ASN A 31 6.29 -7.23 -14.57
C ASN A 31 6.32 -5.76 -15.06
N ASP A 32 5.60 -5.44 -16.13
CA ASP A 32 5.49 -4.07 -16.62
C ASP A 32 4.98 -3.15 -15.50
N LYS A 33 5.84 -2.24 -15.05
CA LYS A 33 5.57 -1.42 -13.87
C LYS A 33 4.42 -0.45 -14.08
N PHE A 34 4.20 0.01 -15.30
CA PHE A 34 3.07 0.87 -15.62
C PHE A 34 1.76 0.08 -15.51
N VAL A 35 1.70 -1.12 -16.10
CA VAL A 35 0.52 -2.00 -16.04
C VAL A 35 0.18 -2.39 -14.61
N LEU A 36 1.16 -2.81 -13.80
CA LEU A 36 0.93 -3.15 -12.39
C LEU A 36 0.42 -1.94 -11.59
N GLY A 37 0.94 -0.75 -11.89
CA GLY A 37 0.44 0.51 -11.33
C GLY A 37 -1.02 0.80 -11.70
N CYS A 38 -1.39 0.62 -12.96
CA CYS A 38 -2.75 0.79 -13.44
C CYS A 38 -3.73 -0.19 -12.79
N ILE A 39 -3.32 -1.45 -12.58
CA ILE A 39 -4.16 -2.47 -11.96
C ILE A 39 -4.52 -2.07 -10.53
N TYR A 40 -3.54 -1.62 -9.74
CA TYR A 40 -3.81 -1.09 -8.41
C TYR A 40 -4.70 0.17 -8.47
N GLY A 41 -4.35 1.14 -9.32
CA GLY A 41 -5.07 2.42 -9.42
C GLY A 41 -6.52 2.29 -9.91
N ALA A 42 -6.85 1.23 -10.64
CA ALA A 42 -8.21 0.93 -11.11
C ALA A 42 -9.01 0.04 -10.14
N ASP A 43 -8.53 -0.17 -8.91
CA ASP A 43 -9.06 -1.12 -7.93
C ASP A 43 -9.20 -2.57 -8.47
N GLY A 44 -8.26 -3.00 -9.30
CA GLY A 44 -8.24 -4.31 -9.94
C GLY A 44 -7.77 -5.45 -9.03
N PHE A 45 -8.33 -5.61 -7.84
CA PHE A 45 -7.86 -6.60 -6.85
C PHE A 45 -7.90 -8.05 -7.36
N GLY A 46 -8.91 -8.45 -8.14
CA GLY A 46 -8.94 -9.78 -8.76
C GLY A 46 -7.76 -10.01 -9.69
N VAL A 47 -7.43 -9.04 -10.53
CA VAL A 47 -6.28 -9.12 -11.45
C VAL A 47 -4.95 -9.08 -10.69
N PHE A 48 -4.86 -8.27 -9.64
CA PHE A 48 -3.69 -8.20 -8.76
C PHE A 48 -3.33 -9.56 -8.16
N LYS A 49 -4.33 -10.28 -7.61
CA LYS A 49 -4.17 -11.65 -7.08
C LYS A 49 -3.60 -12.61 -8.13
N GLU A 50 -4.17 -12.56 -9.32
CA GLU A 50 -3.80 -13.46 -10.40
C GLU A 50 -2.38 -13.20 -10.87
N LEU A 51 -1.96 -11.94 -10.99
CA LEU A 51 -0.58 -11.60 -11.32
C LEU A 51 0.41 -12.01 -10.23
N LEU A 52 0.06 -11.85 -8.95
CA LEU A 52 0.87 -12.38 -7.84
C LEU A 52 1.06 -13.90 -7.94
N SER A 53 -0.01 -14.64 -8.24
CA SER A 53 0.06 -16.10 -8.45
C SER A 53 0.95 -16.49 -9.64
N MET A 54 1.12 -15.58 -10.59
CA MET A 54 2.02 -15.70 -11.74
C MET A 54 3.42 -15.12 -11.45
N ASN A 55 3.74 -14.87 -10.18
CA ASN A 55 5.02 -14.33 -9.70
C ASN A 55 5.38 -12.93 -10.23
N ALA A 56 4.38 -12.10 -10.52
CA ALA A 56 4.60 -10.70 -10.88
C ALA A 56 5.24 -9.91 -9.71
N ASP A 57 6.18 -9.04 -10.02
CA ASP A 57 6.89 -8.20 -9.05
C ASP A 57 6.03 -7.01 -8.61
N MET A 58 5.18 -7.27 -7.62
CA MET A 58 4.33 -6.31 -6.92
C MET A 58 5.03 -5.61 -5.73
N SER A 59 6.36 -5.57 -5.70
CA SER A 59 7.15 -5.00 -4.59
C SER A 59 6.92 -3.51 -4.31
N GLU A 60 6.24 -2.79 -5.21
CA GLU A 60 5.87 -1.39 -5.06
C GLU A 60 4.56 -1.19 -4.26
N ILE A 61 3.86 -2.25 -3.86
CA ILE A 61 2.52 -2.14 -3.25
C ILE A 61 2.50 -1.28 -1.98
N ALA A 62 3.54 -1.39 -1.14
CA ALA A 62 3.66 -0.58 0.07
C ALA A 62 3.75 0.93 -0.25
N LEU A 63 4.40 1.31 -1.36
CA LEU A 63 4.46 2.71 -1.81
C LEU A 63 3.09 3.18 -2.28
N GLN A 64 2.42 2.38 -3.10
CA GLN A 64 1.12 2.73 -3.67
C GLN A 64 0.09 3.00 -2.57
N ILE A 65 0.02 2.12 -1.57
CA ILE A 65 -0.85 2.30 -0.41
C ILE A 65 -0.48 3.57 0.37
N ALA A 66 0.82 3.81 0.61
CA ALA A 66 1.27 4.99 1.34
C ALA A 66 0.97 6.31 0.61
N VAL A 67 1.09 6.33 -0.72
CA VAL A 67 0.72 7.47 -1.56
C VAL A 67 -0.77 7.74 -1.48
N ASP A 68 -1.59 6.70 -1.63
CA ASP A 68 -3.05 6.77 -1.50
C ASP A 68 -3.46 7.31 -0.12
N MET A 69 -2.87 6.80 0.96
CA MET A 69 -3.11 7.29 2.33
C MET A 69 -2.75 8.77 2.48
N ARG A 70 -1.62 9.20 1.91
CA ARG A 70 -1.18 10.60 1.97
C ARG A 70 -2.14 11.51 1.21
N SER A 71 -2.56 11.13 0.00
CA SER A 71 -3.54 11.87 -0.80
C SER A 71 -4.88 11.96 -0.07
N PHE A 72 -5.36 10.83 0.46
CA PHE A 72 -6.61 10.77 1.21
C PHE A 72 -6.57 11.66 2.46
N ALA A 73 -5.45 11.66 3.21
CA ALA A 73 -5.27 12.55 4.33
C ALA A 73 -5.30 14.03 3.90
N HIS A 74 -4.60 14.38 2.82
CA HIS A 74 -4.57 15.74 2.29
C HIS A 74 -5.97 16.24 1.87
N GLU A 75 -6.73 15.43 1.14
CA GLU A 75 -8.11 15.72 0.73
C GLU A 75 -9.06 15.94 1.92
N ASN A 76 -8.74 15.33 3.07
CA ASN A 76 -9.49 15.49 4.32
C ASN A 76 -8.86 16.56 5.25
N GLY A 77 -7.98 17.41 4.72
CA GLY A 77 -7.36 18.51 5.45
C GLY A 77 -6.36 18.08 6.53
N ALA A 78 -5.92 16.83 6.53
CA ALA A 78 -4.90 16.27 7.40
C ALA A 78 -3.54 16.27 6.68
N THR A 79 -2.76 17.33 6.86
CA THR A 79 -1.41 17.41 6.28
C THR A 79 -0.45 16.52 7.08
N LEU A 80 0.30 15.67 6.37
CA LEU A 80 1.34 14.84 6.96
C LEU A 80 2.68 15.56 6.94
N LYS A 81 3.43 15.45 8.03
CA LYS A 81 4.84 15.82 8.09
C LYS A 81 5.67 14.62 8.48
N PHE A 82 6.73 14.37 7.73
CA PHE A 82 7.63 13.25 7.93
C PHE A 82 8.85 13.70 8.73
N GLY A 83 9.34 12.83 9.62
CA GLY A 83 10.50 13.11 10.46
C GLY A 83 10.29 14.15 11.57
N GLU A 84 9.08 14.70 11.69
CA GLU A 84 8.66 15.62 12.75
C GLU A 84 7.70 14.93 13.73
N ALA A 85 7.33 15.66 14.79
CA ALA A 85 6.28 15.20 15.69
C ALA A 85 4.96 15.08 14.93
N VAL A 86 4.16 14.08 15.30
CA VAL A 86 2.85 13.87 14.68
C VAL A 86 1.97 15.09 14.92
N ILE A 87 1.39 15.59 13.83
CA ILE A 87 0.43 16.68 13.89
C ILE A 87 -0.87 16.13 14.48
N LEU A 88 -1.40 16.78 15.53
CA LEU A 88 -2.61 16.34 16.22
C LEU A 88 -3.78 16.06 15.26
N LYS A 89 -3.98 16.94 14.27
CA LYS A 89 -5.03 16.78 13.25
C LYS A 89 -4.83 15.53 12.40
N ALA A 90 -3.59 15.18 12.05
CA ALA A 90 -3.28 13.96 11.31
C ALA A 90 -3.51 12.71 12.17
N ALA A 91 -3.09 12.72 13.45
CA ALA A 91 -3.39 11.63 14.38
C ALA A 91 -4.89 11.43 14.59
N GLN A 92 -5.65 12.51 14.77
CA GLN A 92 -7.10 12.45 14.91
C GLN A 92 -7.76 11.87 13.65
N PHE A 93 -7.30 12.30 12.47
CA PHE A 93 -7.78 11.76 11.21
C PHE A 93 -7.47 10.26 11.07
N GLY A 94 -6.25 9.81 11.37
CA GLY A 94 -5.87 8.40 11.32
C GLY A 94 -6.65 7.50 12.29
N LYS A 95 -7.28 8.07 13.32
CA LYS A 95 -8.20 7.35 14.24
C LYS A 95 -9.66 7.40 13.81
N SER A 96 -10.00 8.21 12.81
CA SER A 96 -11.38 8.36 12.34
C SER A 96 -11.92 7.05 11.73
N VAL A 97 -13.25 6.88 11.77
CA VAL A 97 -13.92 5.75 11.11
C VAL A 97 -13.63 5.78 9.61
N LYS A 98 -13.76 6.96 8.99
CA LYS A 98 -13.50 7.20 7.57
C LYS A 98 -12.11 6.73 7.14
N PHE A 99 -11.07 7.05 7.91
CA PHE A 99 -9.71 6.57 7.61
C PHE A 99 -9.58 5.06 7.80
N ARG A 100 -10.17 4.48 8.84
CA ARG A 100 -10.06 3.04 9.10
C ARG A 100 -10.74 2.19 8.02
N GLU A 101 -11.87 2.64 7.49
CA GLU A 101 -12.54 1.99 6.36
C GLU A 101 -11.67 2.01 5.11
N PHE A 102 -11.17 3.20 4.74
CA PHE A 102 -10.22 3.36 3.64
C PHE A 102 -8.98 2.49 3.82
N TYR A 103 -8.37 2.54 5.01
CA TYR A 103 -7.16 1.78 5.32
C TYR A 103 -7.38 0.27 5.17
N ARG A 104 -8.50 -0.26 5.69
CA ARG A 104 -8.85 -1.68 5.56
C ARG A 104 -8.98 -2.10 4.10
N GLU A 105 -9.62 -1.28 3.27
CA GLU A 105 -9.76 -1.56 1.84
C GLU A 105 -8.40 -1.64 1.15
N LYS A 106 -7.48 -0.72 1.46
CA LYS A 106 -6.13 -0.73 0.87
C LYS A 106 -5.27 -1.88 1.39
N MET A 107 -5.41 -2.24 2.67
CA MET A 107 -4.61 -3.30 3.28
C MET A 107 -4.87 -4.69 2.69
N ARG A 108 -6.03 -4.94 2.08
CA ARG A 108 -6.31 -6.22 1.39
C ARG A 108 -5.24 -6.56 0.34
N TYR A 109 -4.67 -5.55 -0.34
CA TYR A 109 -3.61 -5.76 -1.32
C TYR A 109 -2.29 -6.15 -0.67
N PHE A 110 -1.95 -5.53 0.46
CA PHE A 110 -0.73 -5.86 1.20
C PHE A 110 -0.85 -7.25 1.84
N GLU A 111 -1.98 -7.55 2.47
CA GLU A 111 -2.27 -8.88 3.02
C GLU A 111 -2.17 -9.97 1.94
N GLU A 112 -2.73 -9.71 0.76
CA GLU A 112 -2.64 -10.64 -0.36
C GLU A 112 -1.21 -10.81 -0.86
N PHE A 113 -0.43 -9.72 -0.99
CA PHE A 113 0.99 -9.79 -1.30
C PHE A 113 1.74 -10.72 -0.32
N LEU A 114 1.45 -10.60 0.98
CA LEU A 114 2.11 -11.39 2.02
C LEU A 114 1.74 -12.88 2.04
N LYS A 115 0.71 -13.30 1.31
CA LYS A 115 0.43 -14.74 1.11
C LYS A 115 1.43 -15.41 0.18
N PHE A 116 2.02 -14.64 -0.74
CA PHE A 116 2.96 -15.15 -1.74
C PHE A 116 4.40 -14.73 -1.45
N LYS A 117 4.57 -13.56 -0.82
CA LYS A 117 5.84 -12.88 -0.63
C LYS A 117 6.04 -12.50 0.84
N SER A 118 7.24 -12.07 1.19
CA SER A 118 7.60 -11.56 2.52
C SER A 118 7.90 -10.06 2.47
N LEU A 119 8.00 -9.40 3.63
CA LEU A 119 8.43 -8.00 3.71
C LEU A 119 9.83 -7.78 3.11
N LYS A 120 10.67 -8.81 3.01
CA LYS A 120 12.02 -8.74 2.41
C LYS A 120 11.99 -8.49 0.91
N GLU A 121 10.88 -8.84 0.26
CA GLU A 121 10.69 -8.65 -1.19
C GLU A 121 10.16 -7.25 -1.52
N LEU A 122 9.76 -6.46 -0.52
CA LEU A 122 9.46 -5.06 -0.71
C LEU A 122 10.75 -4.26 -0.89
N LYS A 123 10.71 -3.27 -1.78
CA LYS A 123 11.80 -2.31 -1.89
C LYS A 123 11.92 -1.51 -0.59
N LYS A 124 13.11 -1.52 0.02
CA LYS A 124 13.41 -0.91 1.33
C LYS A 124 12.84 0.51 1.49
N GLY A 125 13.07 1.39 0.51
CA GLY A 125 12.57 2.77 0.54
C GLY A 125 11.04 2.88 0.54
N ARG A 126 10.33 1.90 -0.02
CA ARG A 126 8.86 1.87 -0.09
C ARG A 126 8.25 1.42 1.22
N LEU A 127 8.84 0.40 1.85
CA LEU A 127 8.44 -0.03 3.18
C LEU A 127 8.67 1.08 4.22
N ARG A 128 9.80 1.80 4.16
CA ARG A 128 10.05 2.97 5.02
C ARG A 128 9.01 4.05 4.86
N PHE A 129 8.68 4.39 3.63
CA PHE A 129 7.67 5.42 3.36
C PHE A 129 6.29 5.01 3.88
N PHE A 130 5.92 3.73 3.75
CA PHE A 130 4.72 3.17 4.36
C PHE A 130 4.73 3.27 5.89
N ILE A 131 5.85 2.92 6.54
CA ILE A 131 6.03 3.06 8.00
C ILE A 131 5.87 4.52 8.43
N GLU A 132 6.57 5.45 7.79
CA GLU A 132 6.51 6.88 8.14
C GLU A 132 5.11 7.46 7.97
N THR A 133 4.41 7.07 6.90
CA THR A 133 3.02 7.49 6.66
C THR A 133 2.08 7.02 7.75
N ASN A 134 2.17 5.76 8.16
CA ASN A 134 1.34 5.22 9.24
C ASN A 134 1.68 5.83 10.60
N LEU A 135 2.96 6.12 10.88
CA LEU A 135 3.35 6.82 12.09
C LEU A 135 2.84 8.27 12.10
N ALA A 136 2.89 8.98 10.97
CA ALA A 136 2.37 10.34 10.82
C ALA A 136 0.85 10.42 11.09
N LEU A 137 0.14 9.32 10.88
CA LEU A 137 -1.29 9.17 11.10
C LEU A 137 -1.65 8.55 12.47
N ASP A 138 -0.65 8.26 13.33
CA ASP A 138 -0.83 7.53 14.60
C ASP A 138 -1.59 6.20 14.41
N ASN A 139 -1.37 5.53 13.27
CA ASN A 139 -2.03 4.26 12.92
C ASN A 139 -1.32 3.08 13.60
N ALA A 140 -1.75 2.76 14.82
CA ALA A 140 -1.18 1.66 15.61
C ALA A 140 -1.43 0.27 14.99
N GLU A 141 -2.52 0.10 14.23
CA GLU A 141 -2.87 -1.17 13.58
C GLU A 141 -1.83 -1.56 12.54
N ALA A 142 -1.36 -0.60 11.74
CA ALA A 142 -0.30 -0.82 10.76
C ALA A 142 1.03 -1.23 11.41
N VAL A 143 1.38 -0.60 12.54
CA VAL A 143 2.60 -0.95 13.29
C VAL A 143 2.50 -2.39 13.79
N LYS A 144 1.36 -2.78 14.36
CA LYS A 144 1.12 -4.15 14.81
C LYS A 144 1.22 -5.14 13.65
N PHE A 145 0.52 -4.86 12.54
CA PHE A 145 0.53 -5.68 11.33
C PHE A 145 1.96 -5.94 10.82
N LEU A 146 2.79 -4.89 10.70
CA LEU A 146 4.16 -5.06 10.22
C LEU A 146 5.00 -5.92 11.17
N LEU A 147 4.87 -5.71 12.48
CA LEU A 147 5.60 -6.49 13.48
C LEU A 147 5.21 -7.98 13.44
N GLU A 148 3.92 -8.29 13.31
CA GLU A 148 3.41 -9.66 13.19
C GLU A 148 3.85 -10.34 11.90
N ASN A 149 4.13 -9.57 10.84
CA ASN A 149 4.57 -10.08 9.54
C ASN A 149 6.10 -10.00 9.34
N GLY A 150 6.88 -10.03 10.42
CA GLY A 150 8.33 -10.20 10.34
C GLY A 150 9.13 -8.93 10.07
N LEU A 151 8.61 -7.74 10.37
CA LEU A 151 9.38 -6.49 10.22
C LEU A 151 10.70 -6.53 11.00
N CYS A 152 10.76 -7.22 12.13
CA CYS A 152 11.99 -7.33 12.93
C CYS A 152 12.98 -8.38 12.44
N ASP A 153 12.65 -9.15 11.41
CA ASP A 153 13.62 -9.91 10.63
C ASP A 153 14.42 -8.99 9.68
N LEU A 154 13.93 -7.76 9.47
CA LEU A 154 14.62 -6.68 8.78
C LEU A 154 15.22 -5.72 9.82
N ALA A 155 16.42 -6.04 10.32
CA ALA A 155 17.04 -5.34 11.46
C ALA A 155 17.01 -3.81 11.32
N ASP A 156 17.42 -3.28 10.16
CA ASP A 156 17.41 -1.85 9.87
C ASP A 156 16.01 -1.23 9.93
N GLU A 157 14.98 -1.94 9.44
CA GLU A 157 13.61 -1.43 9.37
C GLU A 157 12.91 -1.48 10.72
N CYS A 158 13.20 -2.50 11.52
CA CYS A 158 12.73 -2.58 12.89
C CYS A 158 13.42 -1.55 13.80
N GLU A 159 14.72 -1.32 13.62
CA GLU A 159 15.42 -0.22 14.32
C GLU A 159 14.86 1.14 13.90
N PHE A 160 14.62 1.34 12.60
CA PHE A 160 14.00 2.54 12.06
C PHE A 160 12.63 2.81 12.69
N LEU A 161 11.73 1.82 12.72
CA LEU A 161 10.44 1.92 13.38
C LEU A 161 10.59 2.29 14.87
N ARG A 162 11.49 1.63 15.60
CA ARG A 162 11.73 1.90 17.03
C ARG A 162 12.21 3.34 17.27
N LYS A 163 13.17 3.84 16.47
CA LYS A 163 13.67 5.22 16.55
C LYS A 163 12.55 6.22 16.30
N ARG A 164 11.77 6.01 15.23
CA ARG A 164 10.65 6.89 14.89
C ARG A 164 9.57 6.88 15.98
N ARG A 165 9.17 5.73 16.50
CA ARG A 165 8.17 5.65 17.60
C ARG A 165 8.60 6.38 18.86
N LYS A 166 9.87 6.25 19.28
CA LYS A 166 10.41 7.00 20.43
C LYS A 166 10.33 8.52 20.22
N PHE A 167 10.67 8.96 19.01
CA PHE A 167 10.59 10.37 18.63
C PHE A 167 9.14 10.91 18.69
N THR A 168 8.16 10.09 18.26
CA THR A 168 6.74 10.47 18.31
C THR A 168 6.17 10.45 19.73
N ALA A 169 6.58 9.51 20.58
CA ALA A 169 6.08 9.37 21.95
C ALA A 169 6.64 10.45 22.90
N GLY A 170 7.89 10.88 22.71
CA GLY A 170 8.56 11.85 23.56
C GLY A 170 8.11 13.32 23.43
N ARG A 171 7.10 13.62 22.60
CA ARG A 171 6.54 14.97 22.42
C ARG A 171 5.02 15.05 22.54
N ARG A 172 4.38 14.11 23.26
CA ARG A 172 3.01 14.34 23.75
C ARG A 172 3.09 15.36 24.89
N PHE A 173 2.95 16.63 24.55
CA PHE A 173 2.75 17.72 25.50
C PHE A 173 1.30 17.69 26.03
#